data_AF-A0A523IJR5-F1
#
_entry.id   AF-A0A523IJR5-F1
#
_cell.length_a   1.000
_cell.length_b   1.000
_cell.length_c   1.000
_cell.angle_alpha   90.00
_cell.angle_beta   90.00
_cell.angle_gamma   90.00
#
_symmetry.space_group_name_H-M   'P 1'
#
loop_
_entity.id
_entity.type
_entity.pdbx_description
1 polymer ?
#
loop_
_entity_poly.entity_id
_entity_poly.type
_entity_poly.pdbx_seq_one_letter_code
_entity_poly.pdbx_strand_id
1 'polypeptide(L)'
;MSESSDTFLQLVKDQFLYGGKKYAKDDKKEVTDELVDNYGFNWLLGTINKYVYRYQNLNREKDLLKIACYMFIMWLKFGYHLEDKGTANDNYTTVDIKSKFFSLFVDELASSSLNNEMINLINSHVTKHLALKEVSNLLLSLRFRANINRLIFIKIYKLVEQVWIMDGFNKIAVHDEDTWNESKKVKEHGKT
;
A
#
# COMPACT_ATOMS: atom_id res chain seq x y z
N MET A 1 -10.01 -10.54 -13.35
CA MET A 1 -9.45 -10.59 -11.97
C MET A 1 -10.21 -11.64 -11.18
N SER A 2 -9.66 -12.16 -10.09
CA SER A 2 -10.34 -13.16 -9.24
C SER A 2 -11.19 -12.47 -8.17
N GLU A 3 -12.18 -13.17 -7.62
CA GLU A 3 -13.03 -12.65 -6.53
C GLU A 3 -12.21 -12.20 -5.31
N SER A 4 -11.13 -12.92 -4.97
CA SER A 4 -10.21 -12.50 -3.89
C SER A 4 -9.51 -11.17 -4.20
N SER A 5 -9.12 -10.93 -5.45
CA SER A 5 -8.54 -9.65 -5.86
C SER A 5 -9.54 -8.49 -5.77
N ASP A 6 -10.81 -8.74 -6.11
CA ASP A 6 -11.86 -7.73 -6.03
C ASP A 6 -12.13 -7.32 -4.57
N THR A 7 -12.19 -8.29 -3.65
CA THR A 7 -12.29 -8.02 -2.21
C THR A 7 -11.09 -7.21 -1.69
N PHE A 8 -9.87 -7.61 -2.04
CA PHE A 8 -8.67 -6.89 -1.60
C PHE A 8 -8.67 -5.44 -2.10
N LEU A 9 -9.04 -5.21 -3.36
CA LEU A 9 -9.17 -3.87 -3.95
C LEU A 9 -10.21 -3.02 -3.24
N GLN A 10 -11.37 -3.60 -2.91
CA GLN A 10 -12.42 -2.89 -2.18
C GLN A 10 -11.93 -2.50 -0.77
N LEU A 11 -11.25 -3.39 -0.06
CA LEU A 11 -10.67 -3.09 1.25
C LEU A 11 -9.60 -1.99 1.18
N VAL A 12 -8.76 -1.99 0.14
CA VAL A 12 -7.78 -0.91 -0.11
C VAL A 12 -8.49 0.41 -0.42
N LYS A 13 -9.58 0.38 -1.18
CA LYS A 13 -10.41 1.55 -1.45
C LYS A 13 -10.95 2.14 -0.15
N ASP A 14 -11.49 1.30 0.72
CA ASP A 14 -12.02 1.72 2.01
C ASP A 14 -10.93 2.33 2.90
N GLN A 15 -9.68 1.83 2.84
CA GLN A 15 -8.55 2.43 3.56
C GLN A 15 -8.31 3.90 3.17
N PHE A 16 -8.29 4.23 1.86
CA PHE A 16 -8.04 5.61 1.47
C PHE A 16 -9.27 6.52 1.64
N LEU A 17 -10.49 5.98 1.53
CA LEU A 17 -11.72 6.73 1.80
C LEU A 17 -11.82 7.11 3.28
N TYR A 18 -11.53 6.17 4.18
CA TYR A 18 -11.49 6.43 5.62
C TYR A 18 -10.33 7.36 5.99
N GLY A 19 -9.12 7.06 5.49
CA GLY A 19 -7.93 7.85 5.74
C GLY A 19 -8.09 9.30 5.28
N GLY A 20 -8.67 9.53 4.11
CA GLY A 20 -8.87 10.88 3.59
C GLY A 20 -9.89 11.70 4.38
N LYS A 21 -10.91 11.07 5.00
CA LYS A 21 -11.78 11.76 5.97
C LYS A 21 -11.03 12.14 7.26
N LYS A 22 -10.19 11.22 7.76
CA LYS A 22 -9.46 11.40 9.03
C LYS A 22 -8.32 12.41 8.92
N TYR A 23 -7.66 12.47 7.75
CA TYR A 23 -6.47 13.27 7.50
C TYR A 23 -6.68 14.38 6.47
N ALA A 24 -7.94 14.72 6.16
CA ALA A 24 -8.26 15.93 5.41
C ALA A 24 -7.68 17.15 6.14
N LYS A 25 -6.90 17.97 5.42
CA LYS A 25 -6.36 19.22 5.94
C LYS A 25 -7.19 20.41 5.43
N ASP A 26 -7.38 20.46 4.12
CA ASP A 26 -8.18 21.46 3.41
C ASP A 26 -8.73 20.85 2.11
N ASP A 27 -9.47 21.65 1.33
CA ASP A 27 -10.11 21.20 0.08
C ASP A 27 -9.10 20.73 -0.99
N LYS A 28 -7.81 21.01 -0.81
CA LYS A 28 -6.74 20.71 -1.76
C LYS A 28 -5.74 19.69 -1.23
N LYS A 29 -5.60 19.52 0.09
CA LYS A 29 -4.55 18.68 0.70
C LYS A 29 -5.08 17.76 1.80
N GLU A 30 -4.45 16.59 1.88
CA GLU A 30 -4.40 15.77 3.08
C GLU A 30 -3.11 16.00 3.85
N VAL A 31 -3.07 15.63 5.13
CA VAL A 31 -1.86 15.68 5.98
C VAL A 31 -0.71 14.89 5.34
N THR A 32 -0.99 13.80 4.62
CA THR A 32 0.04 13.05 3.88
C THR A 32 0.75 13.93 2.84
N ASP A 33 0.03 14.84 2.17
CA ASP A 33 0.61 15.76 1.21
C ASP A 33 1.59 16.71 1.91
N GLU A 34 1.17 17.32 3.02
CA GLU A 34 2.03 18.21 3.81
C GLU A 34 3.26 17.49 4.38
N LEU A 35 3.13 16.24 4.82
CA LEU A 35 4.25 15.46 5.32
C LEU A 35 5.27 15.16 4.22
N VAL A 36 4.81 14.92 2.98
CA VAL A 36 5.72 14.77 1.84
C VAL A 36 6.37 16.09 1.49
N ASP A 37 5.64 17.21 1.50
CA ASP A 37 6.19 18.55 1.23
C ASP A 37 7.30 18.92 2.24
N ASN A 38 7.09 18.62 3.53
CA ASN A 38 7.98 19.02 4.61
C ASN A 38 9.14 18.04 4.87
N TYR A 39 8.92 16.73 4.68
CA TYR A 39 9.89 15.68 5.05
C TYR A 39 10.34 14.80 3.87
N GLY A 40 9.77 15.01 2.69
CA GLY A 40 10.07 14.27 1.48
C GLY A 40 9.51 12.84 1.46
N PHE A 41 9.63 12.21 0.29
CA PHE A 41 9.15 10.84 0.06
C PHE A 41 9.80 9.78 0.97
N ASN A 42 11.02 10.02 1.46
CA ASN A 42 11.71 9.08 2.34
C ASN A 42 10.96 8.87 3.67
N TRP A 43 10.26 9.89 4.18
CA TRP A 43 9.41 9.72 5.35
C TRP A 43 8.26 8.75 5.08
N LEU A 44 7.63 8.87 3.90
CA LEU A 44 6.54 8.00 3.50
C LEU A 44 7.03 6.55 3.29
N LEU A 45 8.20 6.37 2.66
CA LEU A 45 8.86 5.06 2.55
C LEU A 45 9.15 4.44 3.93
N GLY A 46 9.64 5.23 4.89
CA GLY A 46 9.86 4.77 6.26
C GLY A 46 8.55 4.33 6.94
N THR A 47 7.47 5.08 6.73
CA THR A 47 6.14 4.74 7.23
C THR A 47 5.62 3.43 6.63
N ILE A 48 5.81 3.19 5.33
CA ILE A 48 5.42 1.94 4.67
C ILE A 48 6.25 0.77 5.20
N ASN A 49 7.58 0.94 5.33
CA ASN A 49 8.46 -0.10 5.83
C ASN A 49 8.14 -0.47 7.29
N LYS A 50 7.70 0.49 8.12
CA LYS A 50 7.18 0.21 9.46
C LYS A 50 5.98 -0.75 9.43
N TYR A 51 5.08 -0.64 8.46
CA TYR A 51 3.96 -1.58 8.33
C TYR A 51 4.41 -2.97 7.90
N VAL A 52 5.49 -3.09 7.11
CA VAL A 52 6.10 -4.38 6.78
C VAL A 52 6.57 -5.08 8.06
N TYR A 53 7.35 -4.39 8.91
CA TYR A 53 7.79 -4.95 10.19
C TYR A 53 6.64 -5.24 11.15
N ARG A 54 5.63 -4.35 11.20
CA ARG A 54 4.46 -4.55 12.07
C ARG A 54 3.67 -5.80 11.67
N TYR A 55 3.48 -6.01 10.37
CA TYR A 55 2.89 -7.24 9.86
C TYR A 55 3.74 -8.46 10.18
N GLN A 56 5.06 -8.41 10.00
CA GLN A 56 5.95 -9.53 10.37
C GLN A 56 5.83 -9.92 11.84
N ASN A 57 5.64 -8.93 12.73
CA ASN A 57 5.55 -9.16 14.18
C ASN A 57 4.15 -9.55 14.66
N LEU A 58 3.10 -8.99 14.06
CA LEU A 58 1.72 -9.09 14.58
C LEU A 58 0.76 -9.84 13.64
N ASN A 59 1.18 -10.13 12.41
CA ASN A 59 0.39 -10.79 11.37
C ASN A 59 -1.00 -10.14 11.14
N ARG A 60 -1.06 -8.79 11.17
CA ARG A 60 -2.30 -8.02 11.03
C ARG A 60 -2.60 -7.75 9.56
N GLU A 61 -3.75 -8.21 9.10
CA GLU A 61 -4.30 -7.94 7.75
C GLU A 61 -4.16 -6.48 7.33
N LYS A 62 -4.55 -5.57 8.22
CA LYS A 62 -4.59 -4.13 7.97
C LYS A 62 -3.24 -3.51 7.62
N ASP A 63 -2.14 -4.13 8.03
CA ASP A 63 -0.81 -3.67 7.65
C ASP A 63 -0.55 -3.89 6.16
N LEU A 64 -1.00 -5.02 5.61
CA LEU A 64 -0.94 -5.30 4.17
C LEU A 64 -1.82 -4.33 3.38
N LEU A 65 -3.05 -4.09 3.86
CA LEU A 65 -3.97 -3.12 3.25
C LEU A 65 -3.39 -1.71 3.22
N LYS A 66 -2.72 -1.28 4.30
CA LYS A 66 -2.03 0.01 4.36
C LYS A 66 -0.87 0.08 3.38
N ILE A 67 -0.03 -0.95 3.30
CA ILE A 67 1.07 -0.98 2.32
C ILE A 67 0.52 -0.84 0.89
N ALA A 68 -0.51 -1.61 0.54
CA ALA A 68 -1.17 -1.56 -0.76
C ALA A 68 -1.77 -0.17 -1.06
N CYS A 69 -2.49 0.42 -0.09
CA CYS A 69 -3.02 1.78 -0.18
C CYS A 69 -1.92 2.82 -0.44
N TYR A 70 -0.78 2.73 0.26
CA TYR A 70 0.34 3.63 0.01
C TYR A 70 1.00 3.43 -1.36
N MET A 71 0.97 2.25 -1.96
CA MET A 71 1.45 2.08 -3.34
C MET A 71 0.63 2.88 -4.33
N PHE A 72 -0.69 2.91 -4.15
CA PHE A 72 -1.57 3.77 -4.96
C PHE A 72 -1.31 5.26 -4.70
N ILE A 73 -1.20 5.68 -3.43
CA ILE A 73 -0.89 7.07 -3.06
C ILE A 73 0.46 7.52 -3.66
N MET A 74 1.48 6.67 -3.58
CA MET A 74 2.78 6.92 -4.19
C MET A 74 2.66 7.03 -5.71
N TRP A 75 1.94 6.11 -6.35
CA TRP A 75 1.71 6.16 -7.79
C TRP A 75 1.05 7.49 -8.23
N LEU A 76 0.08 7.99 -7.45
CA LEU A 76 -0.51 9.32 -7.68
C LEU A 76 0.52 10.45 -7.49
N LYS A 77 1.27 10.42 -6.37
CA LYS A 77 2.25 11.45 -6.04
C LYS A 77 3.33 11.62 -7.10
N PHE A 78 3.75 10.51 -7.71
CA PHE A 78 4.69 10.52 -8.82
C PHE A 78 4.07 10.94 -10.15
N GLY A 79 2.75 11.17 -10.24
CA GLY A 79 2.10 11.74 -11.42
C GLY A 79 1.75 10.74 -12.52
N TYR A 80 1.82 9.43 -12.26
CA TYR A 80 1.56 8.41 -13.30
C TYR A 80 0.11 8.37 -13.79
N HIS A 81 -0.81 8.99 -13.05
CA HIS A 81 -2.19 9.19 -13.48
C HIS A 81 -2.37 10.28 -14.55
N LEU A 82 -1.36 11.12 -14.76
CA LEU A 82 -1.38 12.22 -15.72
C LEU A 82 -0.55 11.89 -16.96
N GLU A 83 0.65 11.35 -16.75
CA GLU A 83 1.60 11.03 -17.82
C GLU A 83 2.41 9.77 -17.50
N ASP A 84 2.78 9.00 -18.54
CA ASP A 84 3.60 7.78 -18.40
C ASP A 84 4.96 8.04 -17.75
N LYS A 85 5.54 9.22 -18.00
CA LYS A 85 6.78 9.69 -17.36
C LYS A 85 6.38 10.61 -16.22
N GLY A 86 5.87 10.01 -15.13
CA GLY A 86 5.35 10.73 -13.99
C GLY A 86 6.15 11.98 -13.63
N THR A 87 5.48 13.14 -13.58
CA THR A 87 6.08 14.40 -13.17
C THR A 87 5.83 14.55 -11.68
N ALA A 88 6.89 14.48 -10.88
CA ALA A 88 6.81 14.67 -9.42
C ALA A 88 6.58 16.15 -9.09
N ASN A 89 5.38 16.66 -9.41
CA ASN A 89 4.95 18.03 -9.15
C ASN A 89 3.59 17.98 -8.45
N ASP A 90 3.48 18.53 -7.24
CA ASP A 90 2.25 18.91 -6.52
C ASP A 90 0.99 18.04 -6.74
N ASN A 91 1.17 16.73 -6.87
CA ASN A 91 0.07 15.81 -7.09
C ASN A 91 -0.61 15.57 -5.74
N TYR A 92 -1.71 16.26 -5.51
CA TYR A 92 -2.49 16.14 -4.29
C TYR A 92 -3.19 14.79 -4.22
N THR A 93 -3.33 14.26 -3.01
CA THR A 93 -3.89 12.94 -2.79
C THR A 93 -5.18 12.99 -2.01
N THR A 94 -6.03 13.98 -2.28
CA THR A 94 -7.38 14.08 -1.69
C THR A 94 -8.24 12.86 -2.03
N VAL A 95 -9.33 12.66 -1.28
CA VAL A 95 -10.31 11.61 -1.56
C VAL A 95 -10.81 11.69 -3.00
N ASP A 96 -11.13 12.88 -3.51
CA ASP A 96 -11.66 13.05 -4.87
C ASP A 96 -10.66 12.61 -5.94
N ILE A 97 -9.39 13.00 -5.80
CA ILE A 97 -8.33 12.57 -6.73
C ILE A 97 -8.14 11.05 -6.64
N LYS A 98 -8.07 10.51 -5.43
CA LYS A 98 -7.95 9.05 -5.20
C LYS A 98 -9.11 8.29 -5.81
N SER A 99 -10.34 8.71 -5.58
CA SER A 99 -11.54 8.08 -6.14
C SER A 99 -11.58 8.18 -7.66
N LYS A 100 -11.21 9.33 -8.23
CA LYS A 100 -11.19 9.54 -9.69
C LYS A 100 -10.21 8.62 -10.42
N PHE A 101 -9.02 8.42 -9.85
CA PHE A 101 -7.94 7.71 -10.55
C PHE A 101 -7.69 6.28 -10.05
N PHE A 102 -8.44 5.79 -9.07
CA PHE A 102 -8.26 4.43 -8.57
C PHE A 102 -8.48 3.39 -9.67
N SER A 103 -9.51 3.55 -10.52
CA SER A 103 -9.77 2.61 -11.62
C SER A 103 -8.60 2.52 -12.60
N LEU A 104 -7.94 3.63 -12.92
CA LEU A 104 -6.75 3.62 -13.79
C LEU A 104 -5.62 2.78 -13.16
N PHE A 105 -5.42 2.91 -11.84
CA PHE A 105 -4.44 2.08 -11.14
C PHE A 105 -4.83 0.60 -11.15
N VAL A 106 -6.12 0.27 -11.04
CA VAL A 106 -6.61 -1.12 -11.18
C VAL A 106 -6.35 -1.67 -12.58
N ASP A 107 -6.56 -0.88 -13.62
CA ASP A 107 -6.28 -1.27 -15.00
C ASP A 107 -4.77 -1.54 -15.20
N GLU A 108 -3.90 -0.74 -14.58
CA GLU A 108 -2.45 -1.01 -14.56
C GLU A 108 -2.10 -2.32 -13.83
N LEU A 109 -2.74 -2.59 -12.68
CA LEU A 109 -2.56 -3.86 -11.95
C LEU A 109 -2.96 -5.06 -12.84
N ALA A 110 -4.06 -4.94 -13.59
CA ALA A 110 -4.58 -6.00 -14.45
C ALA A 110 -3.74 -6.21 -15.72
N SER A 111 -3.25 -5.13 -16.34
CA SER A 111 -2.48 -5.17 -17.58
C SER A 111 -0.99 -5.50 -17.39
N SER A 112 -0.47 -5.39 -16.16
CA SER A 112 0.94 -5.69 -15.90
C SER A 112 1.29 -7.16 -16.21
N SER A 113 2.29 -7.36 -17.07
CA SER A 113 2.84 -8.68 -17.41
C SER A 113 3.52 -9.39 -16.24
N LEU A 114 3.66 -8.71 -15.10
CA LEU A 114 4.16 -9.22 -13.83
C LEU A 114 3.38 -10.43 -13.32
N ASN A 115 2.15 -10.65 -13.80
CA ASN A 115 1.32 -11.76 -13.36
C ASN A 115 2.00 -13.12 -13.56
N ASN A 116 2.59 -13.44 -14.71
CA ASN A 116 3.05 -14.83 -14.93
C ASN A 116 4.36 -15.17 -14.22
N GLU A 117 5.37 -14.29 -14.25
CA GLU A 117 6.65 -14.55 -13.57
C GLU A 117 6.52 -14.46 -12.04
N MET A 118 5.77 -13.50 -11.50
CA MET A 118 5.56 -13.44 -10.04
C MET A 118 4.68 -14.58 -9.55
N ILE A 119 3.60 -14.93 -10.26
CA ILE A 119 2.75 -16.08 -9.87
C ILE A 119 3.58 -17.36 -9.92
N ASN A 120 4.44 -17.54 -10.93
CA ASN A 120 5.34 -18.71 -10.99
C ASN A 120 6.38 -18.70 -9.87
N LEU A 121 7.02 -17.56 -9.61
CA LEU A 121 7.96 -17.41 -8.49
C LEU A 121 7.28 -17.70 -7.15
N ILE A 122 6.04 -17.20 -6.98
CA ILE A 122 5.26 -17.35 -5.75
C ILE A 122 4.80 -18.80 -5.55
N ASN A 123 4.27 -19.42 -6.60
CA ASN A 123 3.79 -20.80 -6.58
C ASN A 123 4.91 -21.83 -6.47
N SER A 124 6.15 -21.50 -6.85
CA SER A 124 7.26 -22.46 -6.92
C SER A 124 8.23 -22.42 -5.74
N HIS A 125 7.82 -21.98 -4.53
CA HIS A 125 8.54 -22.02 -3.22
C HIS A 125 8.73 -20.66 -2.50
N VAL A 126 8.00 -19.59 -2.83
CA VAL A 126 8.07 -18.35 -2.02
C VAL A 126 7.27 -18.52 -0.74
N THR A 127 7.97 -18.46 0.38
CA THR A 127 7.33 -18.24 1.69
C THR A 127 6.90 -16.79 1.81
N LYS A 128 5.89 -16.50 2.65
CA LYS A 128 5.49 -15.12 2.97
C LYS A 128 6.67 -14.23 3.38
N HIS A 129 7.67 -14.82 4.04
CA HIS A 129 8.89 -14.15 4.44
C HIS A 129 9.70 -13.62 3.23
N LEU A 130 9.84 -14.42 2.17
CA LEU A 130 10.55 -14.00 0.96
C LEU A 130 9.80 -12.88 0.21
N ALA A 131 8.47 -12.95 0.14
CA ALA A 131 7.66 -11.90 -0.47
C ALA A 131 7.82 -10.55 0.28
N LEU A 132 7.76 -10.57 1.62
CA LEU A 132 7.97 -9.35 2.43
C LEU A 132 9.40 -8.82 2.34
N LYS A 133 10.41 -9.70 2.27
CA LYS A 133 11.79 -9.30 2.04
C LYS A 133 11.94 -8.57 0.71
N GLU A 134 11.29 -9.06 -0.34
CA GLU A 134 11.28 -8.40 -1.65
C GLU A 134 10.56 -7.05 -1.58
N VAL A 135 9.44 -6.95 -0.86
CA VAL A 135 8.78 -5.65 -0.60
C VAL A 135 9.77 -4.66 0.04
N SER A 136 10.50 -5.05 1.08
CA SER A 136 11.51 -4.19 1.71
C SER A 136 12.64 -3.81 0.76
N ASN A 137 13.13 -4.73 -0.08
CA ASN A 137 14.16 -4.44 -1.09
C ASN A 137 13.67 -3.41 -2.11
N LEU A 138 12.44 -3.57 -2.60
CA LEU A 138 11.82 -2.65 -3.56
C LEU A 138 11.64 -1.26 -2.92
N LEU A 139 11.15 -1.18 -1.68
CA LEU A 139 11.04 0.09 -0.94
C LEU A 139 12.41 0.77 -0.77
N LEU A 140 13.45 0.01 -0.43
CA LEU A 140 14.81 0.54 -0.31
C LEU A 140 15.33 1.05 -1.66
N SER A 141 14.98 0.37 -2.76
CA SER A 141 15.39 0.80 -4.11
C SER A 141 14.76 2.14 -4.52
N LEU A 142 13.60 2.50 -3.97
CA LEU A 142 12.94 3.79 -4.20
C LEU A 142 13.68 4.95 -3.52
N ARG A 143 14.41 4.70 -2.43
CA ARG A 143 15.11 5.73 -1.65
C ARG A 143 16.17 6.49 -2.45
N PHE A 144 16.80 5.85 -3.43
CA PHE A 144 18.02 6.34 -4.08
C PHE A 144 17.84 6.69 -5.56
N ARG A 145 16.62 6.65 -6.11
CA ARG A 145 16.39 6.79 -7.56
C ARG A 145 15.75 8.13 -7.92
N ALA A 146 16.38 8.85 -8.85
CA ALA A 146 15.81 10.03 -9.48
C ALA A 146 14.67 9.67 -10.46
N ASN A 147 14.77 8.51 -11.13
CA ASN A 147 13.73 7.98 -12.02
C ASN A 147 13.17 6.69 -11.43
N ILE A 148 12.03 6.80 -10.78
CA ILE A 148 11.29 5.65 -10.26
C ILE A 148 10.47 5.04 -11.40
N ASN A 149 10.43 3.72 -11.49
CA ASN A 149 9.59 3.02 -12.46
C ASN A 149 8.24 2.72 -11.79
N ARG A 150 7.11 3.13 -12.41
CA ARG A 150 5.75 2.87 -11.90
C ARG A 150 5.50 1.40 -11.58
N LEU A 151 6.13 0.48 -12.31
CA LEU A 151 6.01 -0.97 -12.10
C LEU A 151 6.49 -1.42 -10.71
N ILE A 152 7.31 -0.64 -10.01
CA ILE A 152 7.70 -0.96 -8.64
C ILE A 152 6.49 -0.91 -7.70
N PHE A 153 5.60 0.08 -7.86
CA PHE A 153 4.39 0.20 -7.03
C PHE A 153 3.42 -0.94 -7.29
N ILE A 154 3.24 -1.28 -8.56
CA ILE A 154 2.45 -2.43 -9.02
C ILE A 154 3.01 -3.73 -8.43
N LYS A 155 4.33 -3.93 -8.49
CA LYS A 155 5.01 -5.12 -7.96
C LYS A 155 4.83 -5.26 -6.45
N ILE A 156 5.05 -4.18 -5.69
CA ILE A 156 4.85 -4.20 -4.23
C ILE A 156 3.39 -4.49 -3.90
N TYR A 157 2.43 -3.85 -4.57
CA TYR A 157 1.00 -4.10 -4.39
C TYR A 157 0.68 -5.58 -4.58
N LYS A 158 1.13 -6.17 -5.70
CA LYS A 158 0.89 -7.58 -6.00
C LYS A 158 1.53 -8.52 -5.00
N LEU A 159 2.74 -8.21 -4.50
CA LEU A 159 3.37 -9.03 -3.46
C LEU A 159 2.55 -9.03 -2.17
N VAL A 160 2.04 -7.88 -1.72
CA VAL A 160 1.25 -7.83 -0.49
C VAL A 160 -0.14 -8.42 -0.64
N GLU A 161 -0.76 -8.30 -1.82
CA GLU A 161 -2.01 -9.00 -2.16
C GLU A 161 -1.81 -10.52 -2.08
N GLN A 162 -0.70 -11.04 -2.62
CA GLN A 162 -0.42 -12.48 -2.56
C GLN A 162 -0.14 -12.95 -1.13
N VAL A 163 0.61 -12.18 -0.34
CA VAL A 163 0.80 -12.48 1.09
C VAL A 163 -0.54 -12.51 1.83
N TRP A 164 -1.46 -11.60 1.49
CA TRP A 164 -2.80 -11.56 2.07
C TRP A 164 -3.62 -12.82 1.72
N ILE A 165 -3.54 -13.30 0.48
CA ILE A 165 -4.15 -14.57 0.05
C ILE A 165 -3.51 -15.78 0.75
N MET A 166 -2.18 -15.80 0.87
CA MET A 166 -1.43 -16.90 1.49
C MET A 166 -1.77 -17.09 2.96
N ASP A 167 -2.02 -15.99 3.69
CA ASP A 167 -2.47 -16.03 5.08
C ASP A 167 -3.97 -16.38 5.22
N GLY A 168 -4.69 -16.53 4.09
CA GLY A 168 -6.09 -16.94 4.07
C GLY A 168 -7.07 -15.83 4.44
N PHE A 169 -6.65 -14.57 4.48
CA PHE A 169 -7.54 -13.45 4.79
C PHE A 169 -8.66 -13.32 3.75
N ASN A 170 -8.45 -13.75 2.52
CA ASN A 170 -9.49 -13.79 1.48
C ASN A 170 -10.66 -14.75 1.78
N LYS A 171 -10.55 -15.60 2.81
CA LYS A 171 -11.57 -16.59 3.19
C LYS A 171 -12.34 -16.20 4.46
N ILE A 172 -11.99 -15.09 5.10
CA ILE A 172 -12.64 -14.66 6.35
C ILE A 172 -13.89 -13.86 6.03
N ALA A 173 -14.91 -13.97 6.88
CA ALA A 173 -16.19 -13.28 6.67
C ALA A 173 -16.18 -11.81 7.16
N VAL A 174 -15.29 -11.49 8.10
CA VAL A 174 -15.20 -10.16 8.74
C VAL A 174 -13.75 -9.71 8.74
N HIS A 175 -13.49 -8.58 8.08
CA HIS A 175 -12.17 -7.97 7.98
C HIS A 175 -11.93 -6.95 9.10
N ASP A 176 -10.66 -6.67 9.43
CA ASP A 176 -10.27 -5.73 10.50
C ASP A 176 -10.78 -4.29 10.21
N GLU A 177 -11.85 -3.87 10.89
CA GLU A 177 -12.42 -2.52 10.80
C GLU A 177 -11.55 -1.48 11.54
N ASP A 178 -11.58 -0.22 11.10
CA ASP A 178 -11.00 0.90 11.85
C ASP A 178 -11.86 1.23 13.08
N THR A 179 -11.66 0.47 14.16
CA THR A 179 -12.25 0.79 15.45
C THR A 179 -11.62 2.08 16.00
N TRP A 180 -12.43 3.13 16.12
CA TRP A 180 -12.09 4.40 16.79
C TRP A 180 -11.65 4.21 18.27
N ASN A 181 -11.84 3.00 18.81
CA ASN A 181 -11.35 2.58 20.10
C ASN A 181 -10.33 1.44 19.94
N GLU A 182 -9.04 1.78 19.92
CA GLU A 182 -8.00 0.89 20.46
C GLU A 182 -8.23 0.77 21.98
N SER A 183 -9.33 0.13 22.38
CA SER A 183 -9.65 -0.12 23.78
C SER A 183 -8.64 -1.12 24.34
N LYS A 184 -7.68 -0.57 25.09
CA LYS A 184 -6.99 -1.20 26.23
C LYS A 184 -6.72 -2.70 26.09
N LYS A 185 -5.54 -3.04 25.59
CA LYS A 185 -4.70 -4.12 26.12
C LYS A 185 -3.26 -3.93 25.61
N VAL A 186 -2.64 -2.82 26.00
CA VAL A 186 -1.17 -2.80 26.05
C VAL A 186 -0.79 -3.74 27.19
N LYS A 187 -0.25 -4.92 26.87
CA LYS A 187 0.45 -5.74 27.87
C LYS A 187 1.64 -4.90 28.33
N GLU A 188 1.63 -4.48 29.60
CA GLU A 188 2.79 -3.89 30.27
C GLU A 188 4.02 -4.76 30.00
N HIS A 189 4.92 -4.27 29.15
CA HIS A 189 6.21 -4.88 28.95
C HIS A 189 7.14 -4.38 30.05
N GLY A 190 7.50 -5.30 30.96
CA GLY A 190 8.77 -5.28 31.66
C GLY A 190 8.90 -4.25 32.77
N LYS A 191 8.42 -4.59 33.97
CA LYS A 191 9.22 -4.33 35.17
C LYS A 191 10.25 -5.47 35.26
N THR A 192 11.51 -5.12 35.06
CA THR A 192 12.67 -5.82 35.61
C THR A 192 13.56 -4.76 36.22
#